data_AF-A0A7Y2GGK1-F1
#
_entry.id   AF-A0A7Y2GGK1-F1
#
_cell.length_a   1.000
_cell.length_b   1.000
_cell.length_c   1.000
_cell.angle_alpha   90.00
_cell.angle_beta   90.00
_cell.angle_gamma   90.00
#
_symmetry.space_group_name_H-M   'P 1'
#
loop_
_entity.id
_entity.type
_entity.pdbx_description
1 polymer ?
#
loop_
_entity_poly.entity_id
_entity_poly.type
_entity_poly.pdbx_seq_one_letter_code
_entity_poly.pdbx_strand_id
1 'polypeptide(L)'
;MSEVAFCETISINVDKLKYEAVEQSNGNATIIKFDLDTERYNPGDVLVVLDEDNIVFHGIIGGFEDGRGIASDPKGSLLPATVQ
;
A
#
# COMPACT_ATOMS: atom_id res chain seq x y z
N MET A 1 -20.94 -6.21 -20.84
CA MET A 1 -19.50 -6.29 -21.18
C MET A 1 -18.80 -6.51 -19.86
N SER A 2 -18.15 -7.66 -19.65
CA SER A 2 -17.40 -7.88 -18.41
C SER A 2 -16.10 -7.11 -18.52
N GLU A 3 -16.00 -5.97 -17.83
CA GLU A 3 -14.73 -5.27 -17.66
C GLU A 3 -13.80 -6.17 -16.86
N VAL A 4 -12.75 -6.66 -17.51
CA VAL A 4 -11.68 -7.38 -16.83
C VAL A 4 -10.79 -6.31 -16.23
N ALA A 5 -10.96 -6.01 -14.95
CA ALA A 5 -10.01 -5.21 -14.20
C ALA A 5 -8.74 -6.06 -14.02
N PHE A 6 -7.65 -5.65 -14.65
CA PHE A 6 -6.34 -6.26 -14.40
C PHE A 6 -5.88 -5.75 -13.03
N CYS A 7 -5.90 -6.62 -12.04
CA CYS A 7 -5.27 -6.35 -10.74
C CYS A 7 -3.83 -6.86 -10.81
N GLU A 8 -2.87 -5.95 -10.76
CA GLU A 8 -1.48 -6.29 -10.57
C GLU A 8 -1.13 -6.31 -9.08
N THR A 9 -0.19 -7.18 -8.70
CA THR A 9 0.33 -7.26 -7.33
C THR A 9 1.74 -6.70 -7.32
N ILE A 10 1.95 -5.70 -6.46
CA ILE A 10 3.20 -4.98 -6.30
C ILE A 10 3.83 -5.41 -5.00
N SER A 11 4.97 -6.09 -5.06
CA SER A 11 5.73 -6.49 -3.88
C SER A 11 6.91 -5.55 -3.66
N ILE A 12 6.94 -4.87 -2.50
CA ILE A 12 8.02 -3.96 -2.11
C ILE A 12 8.57 -4.42 -0.76
N ASN A 13 9.88 -4.37 -0.59
CA ASN A 13 10.47 -4.64 0.72
C ASN A 13 10.37 -3.38 1.61
N VAL A 14 10.03 -3.58 2.89
CA VAL A 14 9.84 -2.51 3.87
C VAL A 14 11.04 -1.55 3.98
N ASP A 15 12.27 -2.05 3.82
CA ASP A 15 13.49 -1.23 3.87
C ASP A 15 13.57 -0.20 2.72
N LYS A 16 12.86 -0.47 1.62
CA LYS A 16 12.83 0.40 0.44
C LYS A 16 11.55 1.22 0.34
N LEU A 17 10.55 0.90 1.17
CA LEU A 17 9.27 1.57 1.14
C LEU A 17 9.36 2.89 1.91
N LYS A 18 9.14 3.99 1.21
CA LYS A 18 8.88 5.29 1.84
C LYS A 18 7.38 5.52 1.86
N TYR A 19 6.82 5.54 3.04
CA TYR A 19 5.38 5.73 3.22
C TYR A 19 5.09 6.67 4.39
N GLU A 20 3.94 7.31 4.32
CA GLU A 20 3.33 8.09 5.37
C GLU A 20 2.07 7.35 5.83
N ALA A 21 1.93 7.14 7.14
CA ALA A 21 0.70 6.58 7.71
C ALA A 21 -0.38 7.67 7.74
N VAL A 22 -1.38 7.54 6.86
CA VAL A 22 -2.53 8.46 6.78
C VAL A 22 -3.56 8.11 7.85
N GLU A 23 -3.79 6.81 8.05
CA GLU A 23 -4.59 6.30 9.15
C GLU A 23 -3.86 5.19 9.88
N GLN A 24 -4.14 5.09 11.18
CA GLN A 24 -3.60 4.05 12.05
C GLN A 24 -4.66 3.51 13.00
N SER A 25 -4.51 2.22 13.32
CA SER A 25 -5.32 1.53 14.33
C SER A 25 -4.40 0.68 15.19
N ASN A 26 -4.56 0.76 16.52
CA ASN A 26 -3.75 0.03 17.49
C ASN A 26 -2.22 0.22 17.35
N GLY A 27 -1.77 1.36 16.83
CA GLY A 27 -0.35 1.66 16.61
C GLY A 27 0.21 1.20 15.26
N ASN A 28 -0.61 0.55 14.44
CA ASN A 28 -0.24 0.09 13.11
C ASN A 28 -0.92 0.92 12.01
N ALA A 29 -0.24 1.12 10.89
CA ALA A 29 -0.77 1.90 9.78
C ALA A 29 -1.86 1.11 9.01
N THR A 30 -3.09 1.60 8.99
CA THR A 30 -4.19 0.97 8.24
C THR A 30 -4.32 1.54 6.84
N ILE A 31 -3.94 2.80 6.66
CA ILE A 31 -3.87 3.46 5.36
C ILE A 31 -2.51 4.12 5.24
N ILE A 32 -1.80 3.83 4.15
CA ILE A 32 -0.49 4.40 3.86
C ILE A 32 -0.51 5.14 2.53
N LYS A 33 0.19 6.28 2.49
CA LYS A 33 0.49 7.03 1.27
C LYS A 33 1.96 6.84 0.94
N PHE A 34 2.29 6.37 -0.25
CA PHE A 34 3.64 6.00 -0.62
C PHE A 34 3.96 6.47 -2.03
N ASP A 35 5.24 6.71 -2.31
CA ASP A 35 5.66 7.10 -3.66
C ASP A 35 5.43 5.92 -4.61
N LEU A 36 4.59 6.14 -5.63
CA LEU A 36 4.19 5.12 -6.58
C LEU A 36 4.17 5.71 -7.99
N ASP A 37 4.69 4.94 -8.94
CA ASP A 37 4.70 5.33 -10.35
C ASP A 37 3.29 5.22 -10.95
N THR A 38 2.56 6.34 -10.97
CA THR A 38 1.16 6.41 -11.39
C THR A 38 0.95 6.11 -12.89
N GLU A 39 2.02 6.06 -13.69
CA GLU A 39 1.94 5.66 -15.09
C GLU A 39 1.92 4.14 -15.26
N ARG A 40 2.41 3.41 -14.25
CA ARG A 40 2.58 1.96 -14.30
C ARG A 40 1.51 1.20 -13.53
N TYR A 41 0.92 1.82 -12.51
CA TYR A 41 -0.02 1.16 -11.62
C TYR A 41 -1.37 1.87 -11.62
N ASN A 42 -2.42 1.14 -11.27
CA ASN A 42 -3.80 1.59 -11.34
C ASN A 42 -4.52 1.45 -9.98
N PRO A 43 -5.58 2.24 -9.73
CA PRO A 43 -6.44 2.01 -8.58
C PRO A 43 -7.12 0.64 -8.73
N GLY A 44 -7.05 -0.18 -7.69
CA GLY A 44 -7.47 -1.59 -7.71
C GLY A 44 -6.30 -2.58 -7.71
N ASP A 45 -5.08 -2.12 -7.93
CA ASP A 45 -3.87 -2.96 -7.74
C ASP A 45 -3.63 -3.24 -6.25
N VAL A 46 -2.89 -4.30 -5.96
CA VAL A 46 -2.57 -4.74 -4.59
C VAL A 46 -1.13 -4.39 -4.26
N LEU A 47 -0.93 -3.67 -3.15
CA LEU A 47 0.38 -3.47 -2.55
C LEU A 47 0.61 -4.53 -1.47
N VAL A 48 1.71 -5.27 -1.63
CA VAL A 48 2.25 -6.20 -0.64
C VAL A 48 3.59 -5.67 -0.17
N VAL A 49 3.70 -5.41 1.13
CA VAL A 49 4.97 -5.02 1.74
C VAL A 49 5.55 -6.21 2.47
N LEU A 50 6.80 -6.52 2.17
CA LEU A 50 7.54 -7.64 2.72
C LEU A 50 8.63 -7.14 3.68
N ASP A 51 8.70 -7.73 4.86
CA ASP A 51 9.83 -7.66 5.77
C ASP A 51 10.51 -9.03 5.75
N GLU A 52 11.67 -9.10 5.08
CA GLU A 52 12.34 -10.35 4.72
C GLU A 52 11.37 -11.34 4.01
N ASP A 53 10.95 -12.39 4.69
CA ASP A 53 10.02 -13.43 4.21
C ASP A 53 8.57 -13.24 4.71
N ASN A 54 8.29 -12.18 5.49
CA ASN A 54 7.01 -11.94 6.13
C ASN A 54 6.23 -10.83 5.42
N ILE A 55 4.92 -11.04 5.23
CA ILE A 55 4.03 -9.98 4.74
C ILE A 55 3.65 -9.09 5.93
N VAL A 56 4.07 -7.83 5.88
CA VAL A 56 3.79 -6.83 6.93
C VAL A 56 2.67 -5.87 6.54
N PHE A 57 2.30 -5.80 5.26
CA PHE A 57 1.16 -5.03 4.78
C PHE A 57 0.58 -5.68 3.53
N HIS A 58 -0.75 -5.78 3.47
CA HIS A 58 -1.44 -6.28 2.29
C HIS A 58 -2.69 -5.43 2.02
N GLY A 59 -2.51 -4.37 1.24
CA GLY A 59 -3.54 -3.38 1.00
C GLY A 59 -3.87 -3.22 -0.48
N ILE A 60 -5.09 -2.79 -0.76
CA ILE A 60 -5.52 -2.42 -2.11
C ILE A 60 -5.23 -0.94 -2.31
N ILE A 61 -4.67 -0.59 -3.46
CA ILE A 61 -4.46 0.78 -3.88
C ILE A 61 -5.81 1.38 -4.24
N GLY A 62 -6.34 2.23 -3.39
CA GLY A 62 -7.65 2.85 -3.57
C GLY A 62 -7.63 4.06 -4.49
N GLY A 63 -6.47 4.70 -4.66
CA GLY A 63 -6.33 5.87 -5.51
C GLY A 63 -4.94 6.50 -5.44
N PHE A 64 -4.81 7.64 -6.11
CA PHE A 64 -3.59 8.43 -6.15
C PHE A 64 -3.88 9.86 -5.69
N GLU A 65 -2.98 10.43 -4.90
CA GLU A 65 -3.10 11.79 -4.41
C GLU A 65 -1.70 12.43 -4.41
N ASP A 66 -1.56 13.62 -5.03
CA ASP A 66 -0.28 14.34 -5.19
C ASP A 66 0.84 13.50 -5.84
N GLY A 67 0.51 12.60 -6.77
CA GLY A 67 1.50 11.70 -7.39
C GLY A 67 1.97 10.55 -6.49
N ARG A 68 1.28 10.29 -5.38
CA ARG A 68 1.51 9.16 -4.48
C ARG A 68 0.35 8.19 -4.50
N GLY A 69 0.64 6.91 -4.33
CA GLY A 69 -0.37 5.86 -4.16
C GLY A 69 -0.91 5.84 -2.74
N ILE A 70 -2.21 5.63 -2.59
CA ILE A 70 -2.86 5.38 -1.30
C ILE A 70 -3.30 3.91 -1.27
N ALA A 71 -2.77 3.15 -0.32
CA ALA A 71 -3.16 1.77 -0.11
C ALA A 71 -3.78 1.58 1.28
N SER A 72 -4.82 0.75 1.34
CA SER A 72 -5.56 0.48 2.57
C SER A 72 -5.55 -1.01 2.89
N ASP A 73 -5.13 -1.36 4.10
CA ASP A 73 -5.16 -2.72 4.63
C ASP A 73 -6.27 -2.85 5.69
N PRO A 74 -7.46 -3.34 5.32
CA PRO A 74 -8.59 -3.46 6.24
C PRO A 74 -8.43 -4.57 7.27
N LYS A 75 -7.46 -5.49 7.11
CA LYS A 75 -7.20 -6.56 8.09
C LYS A 75 -6.25 -6.10 9.21
N GLY A 76 -5.66 -4.92 9.05
CA GLY A 76 -4.66 -4.38 9.95
C GLY A 76 -3.27 -4.82 9.52
N SER A 77 -2.40 -3.84 9.30
CA SER A 77 -1.01 -4.12 8.95
C SER A 77 -0.15 -4.34 10.19
N LEU A 78 1.07 -4.82 9.97
CA LEU A 78 2.17 -4.82 10.93
C LEU A 78 3.11 -3.63 10.69
N LEU A 79 2.78 -2.74 9.75
CA LEU A 79 3.57 -1.53 9.52
C LEU A 79 3.39 -0.58 10.69
N PRO A 80 4.48 -0.07 11.29
CA PRO A 80 4.39 0.92 12.32
C PRO A 80 3.76 2.19 11.75
N ALA A 81 2.91 2.86 12.53
CA ALA A 81 2.31 4.14 12.15
C ALA A 81 3.32 5.32 12.21
N THR A 82 4.62 5.05 12.15
CA THR A 82 5.65 6.07 12.28
C THR A 82 5.57 7.05 11.11
N VAL A 83 5.25 8.30 11.43
CA VAL A 83 5.45 9.45 10.53
C VAL A 83 6.96 9.70 10.52
N GLN A 84 7.65 9.33 9.44
CA GLN A 84 9.07 9.62 9.27
C GLN A 84 9.27 10.84 8.37
#